data_AF-A0A804JYL1-F1
#
_entry.id   AF-A0A804JYL1-F1
#
_cell.length_a   1.000
_cell.length_b   1.000
_cell.length_c   1.000
_cell.angle_alpha   90.00
_cell.angle_beta   90.00
_cell.angle_gamma   90.00
#
_symmetry.space_group_name_H-M   'P 1'
#
loop_
_entity.id
_entity.type
_entity.pdbx_description
1 polymer ?
#
loop_
_entity_poly.entity_id
_entity_poly.type
_entity_poly.pdbx_seq_one_letter_code
_entity_poly.pdbx_strand_id
1 'polypeptide(L)'
;MAFIYNYHMLIIVLSLEYSSEDKTKEGELTLKDLLFFLHVPRTGGRTYFHCFLRKLYTSGQECPRSYDKLHFDPRKPNCSLMVTHDDYSLLSKLPKDRTSVVTIFRDPVDRVFSTYEFSVEVAARFLGHPNLTSATKMSGQIHRKSRGVSTLDIWPWKYLVPWMRQDLFARRDTRELGRPRKIKEITNPYDVEEIVMPLHEFINDPMAHEIIHNGATFQVAGLTNNSCKVDSHDVRNCVQKHPELGHFVLEVAKRRLNHMLYVGLTEEHKKSATLFAKLVGAQVLSQSEALNSDFKQAISNKTGPTSFPDPKAKGSNQFEGSTNIRKDSEVPSPTHFELTRENMSVGTLMEIYESCISTLRKSQASRRTMSLKRVAPVNFSKQARVSVPMTVLQQIQHLNNLDVELYKHAQNIFMLQQKHLMQNAEDIFVQPDGDLMAEVEPQKAASGSFYRCLPWRLFLAIALLMIIVLIVLATTTSRRTEKLKI
;
A
#
# COMPACT_ATOMS: atom_id res chain seq x y z
N MET A 1 26.82 -26.15 -17.90
CA MET A 1 26.73 -25.05 -16.90
C MET A 1 25.28 -24.68 -16.55
N ALA A 2 24.39 -24.37 -17.50
CA ALA A 2 22.98 -24.03 -17.21
C ALA A 2 22.20 -25.08 -16.38
N PHE A 3 22.50 -26.38 -16.56
CA PHE A 3 21.92 -27.46 -15.75
C PHE A 3 22.35 -27.42 -14.26
N ILE A 4 23.58 -27.03 -13.97
CA ILE A 4 24.12 -26.97 -12.60
C ILE A 4 23.53 -25.76 -11.86
N TYR A 5 23.38 -24.62 -12.53
CA TYR A 5 22.71 -23.43 -11.98
C TYR A 5 21.22 -23.70 -11.70
N ASN A 6 20.52 -24.40 -12.60
CA ASN A 6 19.15 -24.81 -12.37
C ASN A 6 19.02 -25.73 -11.15
N TYR A 7 19.90 -26.72 -10.99
CA TYR A 7 19.83 -27.65 -9.85
C TYR A 7 20.13 -26.95 -8.51
N HIS A 8 21.16 -26.11 -8.47
CA HIS A 8 21.54 -25.41 -7.23
C HIS A 8 20.53 -24.32 -6.86
N MET A 9 19.96 -23.62 -7.84
CA MET A 9 18.90 -22.65 -7.62
C MET A 9 17.60 -23.35 -7.20
N LEU A 10 17.26 -24.48 -7.84
CA LEU A 10 16.12 -25.30 -7.43
C LEU A 10 16.30 -25.79 -5.99
N ILE A 11 17.50 -26.23 -5.58
CA ILE A 11 17.78 -26.60 -4.18
C ILE A 11 17.60 -25.41 -3.23
N ILE A 12 18.06 -24.20 -3.60
CA ILE A 12 17.89 -23.01 -2.75
C ILE A 12 16.43 -22.56 -2.69
N VAL A 13 15.72 -22.57 -3.81
CA VAL A 13 14.27 -22.28 -3.90
C VAL A 13 13.48 -23.31 -3.10
N LEU A 14 13.77 -24.61 -3.25
CA LEU A 14 13.19 -25.68 -2.45
C LEU A 14 13.56 -25.55 -0.97
N SER A 15 14.74 -25.02 -0.62
CA SER A 15 15.10 -24.72 0.78
C SER A 15 14.35 -23.50 1.32
N LEU A 16 14.01 -22.53 0.47
CA LEU A 16 13.08 -21.44 0.80
C LEU A 16 11.63 -21.95 0.93
N GLU A 17 11.28 -23.02 0.23
CA GLU A 17 9.98 -23.73 0.32
C GLU A 17 9.88 -24.65 1.54
N TYR A 18 10.93 -25.40 1.91
CA TYR A 18 10.90 -26.37 3.01
C TYR A 18 10.76 -25.69 4.39
N SER A 19 11.14 -24.42 4.49
CA SER A 19 10.83 -23.59 5.66
C SER A 19 9.34 -23.17 5.75
N SER A 20 8.52 -23.53 4.76
CA SER A 20 7.11 -23.11 4.58
C SER A 20 6.12 -24.29 4.52
N GLU A 21 6.57 -25.55 4.62
CA GLU A 21 5.63 -26.67 4.78
C GLU A 21 5.15 -26.72 6.23
N ASP A 22 4.11 -25.93 6.51
CA ASP A 22 3.09 -26.41 7.42
C ASP A 22 1.89 -26.83 6.58
N LYS A 23 1.48 -28.08 6.72
CA LYS A 23 0.24 -28.61 6.16
C LYS A 23 -0.93 -28.04 6.97
N THR A 24 -1.14 -26.73 6.90
CA THR A 24 -2.32 -26.11 7.48
C THR A 24 -3.43 -26.15 6.44
N LYS A 25 -4.53 -26.78 6.83
CA LYS A 25 -5.77 -26.93 6.06
C LYS A 25 -6.17 -25.59 5.43
N GLU A 26 -6.74 -25.64 4.22
CA GLU A 26 -7.65 -24.58 3.78
C GLU A 26 -8.67 -24.32 4.89
N GLY A 27 -8.72 -23.10 5.43
CA GLY A 27 -9.54 -22.74 6.60
C GLY A 27 -8.68 -22.64 7.86
N GLU A 28 -8.35 -21.46 8.35
CA GLU A 28 -9.26 -20.37 8.76
C GLU A 28 -8.50 -19.03 8.61
N LEU A 29 -9.13 -17.98 8.08
CA LEU A 29 -8.53 -16.64 7.95
C LEU A 29 -8.47 -15.93 9.31
N THR A 30 -7.81 -16.54 10.29
CA THR A 30 -7.80 -16.08 11.68
C THR A 30 -6.56 -15.23 11.95
N LEU A 31 -6.78 -14.05 12.53
CA LEU A 31 -5.74 -13.14 12.98
C LEU A 31 -5.01 -13.75 14.18
N LYS A 32 -3.69 -13.81 14.08
CA LYS A 32 -2.78 -14.22 15.15
C LYS A 32 -2.28 -13.00 15.93
N ASP A 33 -1.61 -13.24 17.06
CA ASP A 33 -1.15 -12.22 18.02
C ASP A 33 -0.31 -11.08 17.42
N LEU A 34 0.53 -11.39 16.42
CA LEU A 34 1.36 -10.41 15.73
C LEU A 34 0.86 -10.20 14.29
N LEU A 35 0.42 -8.99 13.99
CA LEU A 35 0.14 -8.56 12.62
C LEU A 35 1.40 -7.98 11.98
N PHE A 36 1.92 -8.67 10.97
CA PHE A 36 3.02 -8.19 10.14
C PHE A 36 2.48 -7.58 8.84
N PHE A 37 2.52 -6.26 8.73
CA PHE A 37 2.25 -5.56 7.49
C PHE A 37 3.52 -5.47 6.64
N LEU A 38 3.62 -6.37 5.65
CA LEU A 38 4.64 -6.32 4.62
C LEU A 38 4.32 -5.17 3.65
N HIS A 39 4.90 -4.01 3.90
CA HIS A 39 4.59 -2.80 3.15
C HIS A 39 5.45 -2.71 1.89
N VAL A 40 4.85 -3.11 0.76
CA VAL A 40 5.45 -2.92 -0.56
C VAL A 40 5.51 -1.41 -0.89
N PRO A 41 6.68 -0.86 -1.22
CA PRO A 41 6.80 0.57 -1.53
C PRO A 41 5.86 1.01 -2.65
N ARG A 42 5.23 2.17 -2.45
CA ARG A 42 4.34 2.85 -3.43
C ARG A 42 3.01 2.15 -3.75
N THR A 43 2.54 1.27 -2.86
CA THR A 43 1.22 0.63 -2.93
C THR A 43 0.19 1.24 -1.96
N GLY A 44 0.44 2.45 -1.46
CA GLY A 44 -0.48 3.15 -0.56
C GLY A 44 -0.42 2.70 0.91
N GLY A 45 0.58 1.92 1.31
CA GLY A 45 0.68 1.43 2.70
C GLY A 45 0.85 2.52 3.76
N ARG A 46 1.36 3.71 3.41
CA ARG A 46 1.32 4.88 4.33
C ARG A 46 -0.11 5.24 4.73
N THR A 47 -1.07 5.14 3.81
CA THR A 47 -2.49 5.41 4.09
C THR A 47 -3.04 4.36 5.04
N TYR A 48 -2.77 3.07 4.79
CA TYR A 48 -3.23 1.99 5.67
C TYR A 48 -2.60 2.09 7.07
N PHE A 49 -1.30 2.36 7.15
CA PHE A 49 -0.64 2.53 8.43
C PHE A 49 -1.25 3.66 9.25
N HIS A 50 -1.39 4.86 8.66
CA HIS A 50 -1.88 6.02 9.40
C HIS A 50 -3.39 6.03 9.64
N CYS A 51 -4.19 5.57 8.68
CA CYS A 51 -5.65 5.69 8.74
C CYS A 51 -6.36 4.43 9.24
N PHE A 52 -5.73 3.25 9.21
CA PHE A 52 -6.26 2.03 9.82
C PHE A 52 -5.43 1.56 11.00
N LEU A 53 -4.17 1.19 10.77
CA LEU A 53 -3.39 0.44 11.76
C LEU A 53 -3.16 1.25 13.04
N ARG A 54 -2.88 2.55 12.93
CA ARG A 54 -2.77 3.46 14.09
C ARG A 54 -4.09 3.79 14.80
N LYS A 55 -5.23 3.34 14.24
CA LYS A 55 -6.55 3.40 14.89
C LYS A 55 -6.87 2.09 15.61
N LEU A 56 -6.36 0.99 15.09
CA LEU A 56 -6.55 -0.36 15.63
C LEU A 56 -5.53 -0.71 16.74
N TYR A 57 -4.28 -0.26 16.60
CA TYR A 57 -3.18 -0.55 17.53
C TYR A 57 -2.67 0.73 18.20
N THR A 58 -2.27 0.61 19.47
CA THR A 58 -1.61 1.71 20.19
C THR A 58 -0.13 1.78 19.88
N SER A 59 0.48 2.94 20.12
CA SER A 59 1.93 3.12 20.03
C SER A 59 2.72 2.14 20.90
N GLY A 60 2.13 1.63 21.99
CA GLY A 60 2.76 0.63 22.86
C GLY A 60 2.68 -0.80 22.31
N GLN A 61 1.79 -1.06 21.34
CA GLN A 61 1.65 -2.33 20.63
C GLN A 61 2.45 -2.36 19.32
N GLU A 62 2.86 -1.19 18.81
CA GLU A 62 3.79 -1.08 17.68
C GLU A 62 5.17 -1.60 18.09
N CYS A 63 5.67 -2.58 17.35
CA CYS A 63 7.00 -3.10 17.56
C CYS A 63 8.07 -2.02 17.29
N PRO A 64 9.22 -2.06 17.99
CA PRO A 64 10.32 -1.14 17.73
C PRO A 64 10.71 -1.11 16.26
N ARG A 65 11.03 0.08 15.75
CA ARG A 65 11.35 0.24 14.33
C ARG A 65 12.75 -0.29 14.03
N SER A 66 12.89 -0.93 12.88
CA SER A 66 14.11 -1.58 12.40
C SER A 66 14.05 -1.57 10.87
N TYR A 67 15.06 -1.01 10.20
CA TYR A 67 15.02 -0.72 8.74
C TYR A 67 16.21 -1.30 7.95
N ASP A 68 17.11 -1.96 8.67
CA ASP A 68 18.30 -2.64 8.15
C ASP A 68 18.36 -4.08 8.69
N LYS A 69 18.12 -4.27 9.99
CA LYS A 69 18.04 -5.56 10.68
C LYS A 69 17.08 -5.46 11.86
N LEU A 70 16.47 -6.58 12.25
CA LEU A 70 15.67 -6.66 13.46
C LEU A 70 16.55 -6.43 14.70
N HIS A 71 16.42 -5.26 15.33
CA HIS A 71 17.22 -4.85 16.52
C HIS A 71 16.48 -5.05 17.84
N PHE A 72 15.40 -5.82 17.83
CA PHE A 72 14.60 -6.11 19.02
C PHE A 72 14.16 -7.56 19.02
N ASP A 73 13.81 -8.08 20.19
CA ASP A 73 13.21 -9.40 20.33
C ASP A 73 11.69 -9.29 20.07
N PRO A 74 11.18 -9.85 18.96
CA PRO A 74 9.76 -9.80 18.61
C PRO A 74 8.91 -10.71 19.51
N ARG A 75 9.52 -11.53 20.36
CA ARG A 75 8.81 -12.39 21.34
C ARG A 75 8.34 -11.62 22.56
N LYS A 76 8.76 -10.36 22.72
CA LYS A 76 8.30 -9.51 23.83
C LYS A 76 6.79 -9.28 23.74
N PRO A 77 6.06 -9.33 24.88
CA PRO A 77 4.59 -9.40 24.89
C PRO A 77 3.88 -8.18 24.30
N ASN A 78 4.55 -7.02 24.24
CA ASN A 78 3.95 -5.77 23.76
C ASN A 78 4.14 -5.51 22.26
N CYS A 79 4.61 -6.49 21.48
CA CYS A 79 4.81 -6.35 20.03
C CYS A 79 3.69 -7.09 19.29
N SER A 80 2.63 -6.37 18.92
CA SER A 80 1.45 -6.92 18.23
C SER A 80 1.27 -6.38 16.81
N LEU A 81 1.99 -5.31 16.45
CA LEU A 81 1.98 -4.75 15.10
C LEU A 81 3.39 -4.45 14.62
N MET A 82 3.80 -5.10 13.53
CA MET A 82 5.03 -4.79 12.82
C MET A 82 4.72 -4.25 11.42
N VAL A 83 5.28 -3.09 11.09
CA VAL A 83 5.14 -2.48 9.76
C VAL A 83 6.52 -2.10 9.25
N THR A 84 6.93 -2.68 8.13
CA THR A 84 8.25 -2.40 7.54
C THR A 84 8.24 -2.53 6.03
N HIS A 85 9.20 -1.86 5.40
CA HIS A 85 9.54 -2.05 3.99
C HIS A 85 10.60 -3.16 3.81
N ASP A 86 11.04 -3.83 4.88
CA ASP A 86 11.82 -5.06 4.73
C ASP A 86 11.04 -6.09 3.92
N ASP A 87 11.72 -7.16 3.54
CA ASP A 87 11.12 -8.24 2.78
C ASP A 87 10.69 -9.42 3.67
N TYR A 88 10.04 -10.39 3.04
CA TYR A 88 9.48 -11.55 3.73
C TYR A 88 10.52 -12.40 4.46
N SER A 89 11.83 -12.24 4.17
CA SER A 89 12.88 -12.97 4.91
C SER A 89 12.87 -12.64 6.40
N LEU A 90 12.33 -11.49 6.79
CA LEU A 90 12.17 -11.10 8.18
C LEU A 90 11.28 -12.06 8.98
N LEU A 91 10.35 -12.75 8.33
CA LEU A 91 9.48 -13.74 8.97
C LEU A 91 10.29 -14.88 9.61
N SER A 92 11.52 -15.17 9.15
CA SER A 92 12.38 -16.16 9.79
C SER A 92 12.84 -15.76 11.20
N LYS A 93 12.68 -14.49 11.57
CA LYS A 93 13.02 -13.94 12.89
C LYS A 93 11.78 -13.72 13.76
N LEU A 94 10.58 -13.88 13.21
CA LEU A 94 9.30 -13.70 13.90
C LEU A 94 8.73 -15.07 14.34
N PRO A 95 7.89 -15.13 15.39
CA PRO A 95 7.21 -16.36 15.78
C PRO A 95 6.15 -16.75 14.72
N LYS A 96 6.50 -17.69 13.83
CA LYS A 96 5.68 -18.07 12.66
C LYS A 96 4.27 -18.53 13.03
N ASP A 97 4.17 -19.28 14.11
CA ASP A 97 2.92 -19.79 14.69
C ASP A 97 2.00 -18.64 15.16
N ARG A 98 2.56 -17.48 15.52
CA ARG A 98 1.84 -16.31 16.06
C ARG A 98 1.78 -15.11 15.12
N THR A 99 2.28 -15.21 13.89
CA THR A 99 2.36 -14.08 12.95
C THR A 99 1.37 -14.22 11.79
N SER A 100 0.48 -13.24 11.63
CA SER A 100 -0.36 -13.07 10.44
C SER A 100 0.24 -12.00 9.54
N VAL A 101 0.34 -12.28 8.24
CA VAL A 101 0.92 -11.35 7.27
C VAL A 101 -0.17 -10.70 6.42
N VAL A 102 -0.05 -9.40 6.19
CA VAL A 102 -0.92 -8.65 5.28
C VAL A 102 -0.08 -7.81 4.34
N THR A 103 -0.59 -7.56 3.13
CA THR A 103 0.10 -6.70 2.16
C THR A 103 -0.86 -6.00 1.21
N ILE A 104 -0.35 -5.08 0.41
CA ILE A 104 -1.10 -4.32 -0.60
C ILE A 104 -0.25 -4.20 -1.85
N PHE A 105 -0.87 -4.47 -2.98
CA PHE A 105 -0.27 -4.38 -4.30
C PHE A 105 -0.79 -3.19 -5.10
N ARG A 106 -0.09 -2.95 -6.21
CA ARG A 106 -0.39 -1.94 -7.21
C ARG A 106 0.02 -2.49 -8.56
N ASP A 107 -0.65 -2.04 -9.62
CA ASP A 107 -0.21 -2.27 -10.98
C ASP A 107 1.29 -1.94 -11.12
N PRO A 108 2.11 -2.86 -11.68
CA PRO A 108 3.57 -2.70 -11.69
C PRO A 108 4.06 -1.48 -12.46
N VAL A 109 3.41 -1.12 -13.58
CA VAL A 109 3.78 0.07 -14.37
C VAL A 109 3.51 1.31 -13.54
N ASP A 110 2.32 1.36 -12.94
CA ASP A 110 1.86 2.46 -12.11
C ASP A 110 2.70 2.60 -10.82
N ARG A 111 3.23 1.49 -10.28
CA ARG A 111 4.19 1.43 -9.18
C ARG A 111 5.56 2.00 -9.59
N VAL A 112 6.07 1.68 -10.77
CA VAL A 112 7.34 2.24 -11.29
C VAL A 112 7.22 3.75 -11.49
N PHE A 113 6.18 4.22 -12.15
CA PHE A 113 5.92 5.67 -12.27
C PHE A 113 5.88 6.35 -10.91
N SER A 114 5.16 5.76 -9.96
CA SER A 114 5.05 6.35 -8.62
C SER A 114 6.35 6.31 -7.83
N THR A 115 7.25 5.38 -8.15
CA THR A 115 8.59 5.30 -7.56
C THR A 115 9.48 6.39 -8.14
N TYR A 116 9.52 6.53 -9.45
CA TYR A 116 10.22 7.61 -10.15
C TYR A 116 9.79 9.00 -9.64
N GLU A 117 8.48 9.28 -9.69
CA GLU A 117 7.90 10.56 -9.26
C GLU A 117 8.25 10.88 -7.80
N PHE A 118 8.21 9.87 -6.91
CA PHE A 118 8.50 10.07 -5.50
C PHE A 118 9.99 10.26 -5.22
N SER A 119 10.87 9.55 -5.93
CA SER A 119 12.32 9.76 -5.84
C SER A 119 12.68 11.19 -6.23
N VAL A 120 12.13 11.70 -7.35
CA VAL A 120 12.33 13.10 -7.78
C VAL A 120 11.73 14.07 -6.76
N GLU A 121 10.50 13.84 -6.30
CA GLU A 121 9.83 14.71 -5.32
C GLU A 121 10.66 14.85 -4.04
N VAL A 122 11.13 13.75 -3.45
CA VAL A 122 11.87 13.79 -2.20
C VAL A 122 13.26 14.36 -2.42
N ALA A 123 13.94 14.02 -3.51
CA ALA A 123 15.26 14.56 -3.86
C ALA A 123 15.22 16.08 -4.08
N ALA A 124 14.17 16.61 -4.74
CA ALA A 124 14.01 18.04 -4.99
C ALA A 124 13.93 18.88 -3.70
N ARG A 125 13.51 18.29 -2.57
CA ARG A 125 13.50 18.95 -1.24
C ARG A 125 14.90 19.32 -0.75
N PHE A 126 15.96 18.82 -1.36
CA PHE A 126 17.32 19.19 -1.01
C PHE A 126 17.89 20.30 -1.89
N LEU A 127 17.27 20.64 -3.01
CA LEU A 127 17.76 21.70 -3.93
C LEU A 127 17.70 23.12 -3.35
N GLY A 128 17.11 23.30 -2.16
CA GLY A 128 17.20 24.55 -1.41
C GLY A 128 18.55 24.78 -0.73
N HIS A 129 19.43 23.76 -0.73
CA HIS A 129 20.81 23.90 -0.26
C HIS A 129 21.72 24.39 -1.39
N PRO A 130 22.78 25.17 -1.08
CA PRO A 130 23.68 25.72 -2.08
C PRO A 130 24.42 24.64 -2.88
N ASN A 131 24.73 23.49 -2.27
CA ASN A 131 25.41 22.38 -2.93
C ASN A 131 25.10 21.04 -2.24
N LEU A 132 25.48 19.95 -2.90
CA LEU A 132 25.26 18.59 -2.43
C LEU A 132 25.91 18.32 -1.07
N THR A 133 27.09 18.87 -0.82
CA THR A 133 27.82 18.72 0.44
C THR A 133 27.04 19.33 1.61
N SER A 134 26.51 20.54 1.42
CA SER A 134 25.65 21.21 2.40
C SER A 134 24.39 20.40 2.71
N ALA A 135 23.71 19.90 1.67
CA ALA A 135 22.52 19.05 1.83
C ALA A 135 22.82 17.76 2.59
N THR A 136 23.95 17.11 2.29
CA THR A 136 24.34 15.84 2.91
C THR A 136 24.73 16.03 4.37
N LYS A 137 25.51 17.08 4.69
CA LYS A 137 25.89 17.43 6.06
C LYS A 137 24.67 17.73 6.92
N MET A 138 23.73 18.53 6.42
CA MET A 138 22.49 18.82 7.15
C MET A 138 21.61 17.60 7.36
N SER A 139 21.47 16.75 6.33
CA SER A 139 20.72 15.49 6.46
C SER A 139 21.29 14.61 7.60
N GLY A 140 22.62 14.48 7.66
CA GLY A 140 23.29 13.72 8.73
C GLY A 140 23.16 14.35 10.12
N GLN A 141 23.18 15.69 10.21
CA GLN A 141 22.97 16.39 11.49
C GLN A 141 21.53 16.26 12.00
N ILE A 142 20.55 16.38 11.11
CA ILE A 142 19.13 16.19 11.45
C ILE A 142 18.89 14.74 11.88
N HIS A 143 19.47 13.76 11.18
CA HIS A 143 19.39 12.36 11.53
C HIS A 143 19.88 12.10 12.98
N ARG A 144 20.99 12.72 13.40
CA ARG A 144 21.51 12.57 14.78
C ARG A 144 20.63 13.23 15.85
N LYS A 145 19.84 14.24 15.49
CA LYS A 145 19.02 15.02 16.44
C LYS A 145 17.55 14.57 16.48
N SER A 146 17.08 13.92 15.43
CA SER A 146 15.70 13.45 15.30
C SER A 146 15.49 12.14 16.05
N ARG A 147 14.44 12.06 16.88
CA ARG A 147 13.90 10.79 17.37
C ARG A 147 12.96 10.13 16.35
N GLY A 148 12.63 10.83 15.26
CA GLY A 148 11.77 10.36 14.18
C GLY A 148 12.55 9.73 13.04
N VAL A 149 11.88 8.85 12.31
CA VAL A 149 12.44 8.10 11.17
C VAL A 149 12.39 8.93 9.90
N SER A 150 13.54 9.10 9.25
CA SER A 150 13.63 9.78 7.97
C SER A 150 13.25 8.87 6.82
N THR A 151 12.75 9.44 5.73
CA THR A 151 12.65 8.72 4.45
C THR A 151 14.01 8.19 3.99
N LEU A 152 15.11 8.85 4.37
CA LEU A 152 16.48 8.44 4.05
C LEU A 152 16.95 7.18 4.80
N ASP A 153 16.19 6.69 5.79
CA ASP A 153 16.60 5.54 6.62
C ASP A 153 15.89 4.25 6.20
N ILE A 154 14.88 4.37 5.34
CA ILE A 154 13.95 3.28 5.02
C ILE A 154 14.25 2.76 3.61
N TRP A 155 14.38 1.43 3.45
CA TRP A 155 14.43 0.82 2.13
C TRP A 155 13.13 1.08 1.33
N PRO A 156 13.14 1.31 0.01
CA PRO A 156 14.29 1.47 -0.88
C PRO A 156 14.84 2.91 -0.90
N TRP A 157 14.16 3.85 -0.23
CA TRP A 157 14.42 5.28 -0.29
C TRP A 157 15.79 5.70 0.22
N LYS A 158 16.37 4.94 1.16
CA LYS A 158 17.75 5.12 1.63
C LYS A 158 18.80 5.06 0.51
N TYR A 159 18.48 4.41 -0.61
CA TYR A 159 19.32 4.36 -1.80
C TYR A 159 18.82 5.30 -2.89
N LEU A 160 17.52 5.23 -3.22
CA LEU A 160 16.96 5.95 -4.35
C LEU A 160 16.98 7.47 -4.17
N VAL A 161 16.76 7.98 -2.95
CA VAL A 161 16.71 9.42 -2.71
C VAL A 161 18.11 10.04 -2.77
N PRO A 162 19.16 9.49 -2.11
CA PRO A 162 20.51 10.02 -2.28
C PRO A 162 21.01 9.99 -3.73
N TRP A 163 20.73 8.91 -4.48
CA TRP A 163 21.08 8.79 -5.89
C TRP A 163 20.38 9.85 -6.75
N MET A 164 19.05 9.94 -6.68
CA MET A 164 18.29 10.94 -7.42
C MET A 164 18.66 12.37 -7.00
N ARG A 165 19.01 12.59 -5.72
CA ARG A 165 19.52 13.87 -5.25
C ARG A 165 20.82 14.26 -5.96
N GLN A 166 21.77 13.33 -6.10
CA GLN A 166 23.03 13.61 -6.82
C GLN A 166 22.76 14.04 -8.26
N ASP A 167 21.89 13.31 -8.97
CA ASP A 167 21.48 13.65 -10.33
C ASP A 167 20.88 15.06 -10.43
N LEU A 168 19.91 15.39 -9.56
CA LEU A 168 19.26 16.70 -9.58
C LEU A 168 20.23 17.87 -9.29
N PHE A 169 21.20 17.67 -8.40
CA PHE A 169 22.25 18.65 -8.14
C PHE A 169 23.16 18.82 -9.36
N ALA A 170 23.62 17.72 -9.98
CA ALA A 170 24.47 17.78 -11.16
C ALA A 170 23.78 18.52 -12.32
N ARG A 171 22.50 18.24 -12.57
CA ARG A 171 21.71 18.94 -13.59
C ARG A 171 21.54 20.42 -13.25
N ARG A 172 21.23 20.75 -11.99
CA ARG A 172 21.14 22.15 -11.54
C ARG A 172 22.44 22.91 -11.74
N ASP A 173 23.55 22.37 -11.26
CA ASP A 173 24.84 23.03 -11.29
C ASP A 173 25.31 23.22 -12.74
N THR A 174 25.02 22.26 -13.63
CA THR A 174 25.25 22.40 -15.08
C THR A 174 24.43 23.53 -15.69
N ARG A 175 23.15 23.69 -15.30
CA ARG A 175 22.30 24.80 -15.76
C ARG A 175 22.78 26.15 -15.24
N GLU A 176 23.31 26.21 -14.02
CA GLU A 176 23.85 27.44 -13.41
C GLU A 176 25.18 27.86 -14.06
N LEU A 177 26.01 26.90 -14.48
CA LEU A 177 27.28 27.15 -15.18
C LEU A 177 27.10 27.47 -16.68
N GLY A 178 26.04 26.94 -17.31
CA GLY A 178 25.72 27.18 -18.71
C GLY A 178 25.01 28.53 -18.96
N ARG A 179 24.95 28.97 -20.22
CA ARG A 179 23.98 30.01 -20.60
C ARG A 179 22.58 29.40 -20.52
N PRO A 180 21.59 30.03 -19.84
CA PRO A 180 20.25 29.49 -19.74
C PRO A 180 19.65 29.37 -21.15
N ARG A 181 19.58 28.14 -21.66
CA ARG A 181 18.78 27.84 -22.85
C ARG A 181 17.32 28.10 -22.47
N LYS A 182 16.56 28.75 -23.35
CA LYS A 182 15.10 28.82 -23.17
C LYS A 182 14.60 27.37 -23.13
N ILE A 183 14.11 26.95 -21.97
CA ILE A 183 13.45 25.66 -21.81
C ILE A 183 12.30 25.67 -22.83
N LYS A 184 12.37 24.78 -23.82
CA LYS A 184 11.30 24.60 -24.81
C LYS A 184 10.01 24.21 -24.08
N GLU A 185 8.88 24.42 -24.72
CA GLU A 185 7.59 23.94 -24.21
C GLU A 185 7.71 22.46 -23.82
N ILE A 186 7.40 22.15 -22.56
CA ILE A 186 7.52 20.78 -22.03
C ILE A 186 6.30 19.99 -22.50
N THR A 187 6.51 19.17 -23.52
CA THR A 187 5.49 18.26 -24.07
C THR A 187 5.39 16.96 -23.27
N ASN A 188 6.51 16.50 -22.70
CA ASN A 188 6.60 15.28 -21.89
C ASN A 188 7.37 15.55 -20.58
N PRO A 189 6.71 15.63 -19.41
CA PRO A 189 7.40 15.88 -18.14
C PRO A 189 8.26 14.70 -17.67
N TYR A 190 8.18 13.54 -18.34
CA TYR A 190 9.04 12.38 -18.09
C TYR A 190 10.29 12.36 -18.97
N ASP A 191 10.50 13.39 -19.79
CA ASP A 191 11.66 13.51 -20.69
C ASP A 191 12.13 14.97 -20.75
N VAL A 192 12.69 15.42 -19.62
CA VAL A 192 13.18 16.81 -19.45
C VAL A 192 14.61 16.76 -18.94
N GLU A 193 15.51 16.24 -19.78
CA GLU A 193 16.91 15.94 -19.45
C GLU A 193 17.63 17.11 -18.77
N GLU A 194 17.39 18.35 -19.18
CA GLU A 194 18.07 19.49 -18.56
C GLU A 194 17.69 19.67 -17.07
N ILE A 195 16.54 19.16 -16.61
CA ILE A 195 15.99 19.41 -15.26
C ILE A 195 15.99 18.16 -14.38
N VAL A 196 15.49 17.03 -14.90
CA VAL A 196 15.33 15.77 -14.19
C VAL A 196 15.78 14.62 -15.09
N MET A 197 16.32 13.55 -14.50
CA MET A 197 16.60 12.31 -15.21
C MET A 197 15.37 11.83 -16.00
N PRO A 198 15.45 11.70 -17.33
CA PRO A 198 14.37 11.14 -18.13
C PRO A 198 13.95 9.75 -17.63
N LEU A 199 12.67 9.42 -17.74
CA LEU A 199 12.14 8.14 -17.26
C LEU A 199 12.81 6.94 -17.96
N HIS A 200 13.11 7.07 -19.25
CA HIS A 200 13.80 6.02 -19.99
C HIS A 200 15.24 5.81 -19.49
N GLU A 201 15.94 6.86 -19.07
CA GLU A 201 17.25 6.76 -18.41
C GLU A 201 17.08 6.09 -17.03
N PHE A 202 16.11 6.56 -16.25
CA PHE A 202 15.82 6.04 -14.90
C PHE A 202 15.56 4.53 -14.87
N ILE A 203 14.75 3.99 -15.78
CA ILE A 203 14.41 2.55 -15.79
C ILE A 203 15.54 1.67 -16.31
N ASN A 204 16.54 2.24 -16.97
CA ASN A 204 17.70 1.50 -17.47
C ASN A 204 18.93 1.67 -16.58
N ASP A 205 18.86 2.53 -15.56
CA ASP A 205 19.94 2.75 -14.62
C ASP A 205 20.19 1.49 -13.75
N PRO A 206 21.45 1.10 -13.49
CA PRO A 206 21.78 -0.01 -12.61
C PRO A 206 21.09 0.04 -11.23
N MET A 207 20.87 1.22 -10.68
CA MET A 207 20.15 1.42 -9.41
C MET A 207 18.68 0.98 -9.52
N ALA A 208 18.01 1.20 -10.65
CA ALA A 208 16.64 0.76 -10.88
C ALA A 208 16.56 -0.76 -11.06
N HIS A 209 17.51 -1.35 -11.80
CA HIS A 209 17.68 -2.81 -11.88
C HIS A 209 17.94 -3.43 -10.51
N GLU A 210 18.66 -2.69 -9.66
CA GLU A 210 19.04 -3.16 -8.33
C GLU A 210 17.93 -3.03 -7.27
N ILE A 211 16.91 -2.21 -7.49
CA ILE A 211 15.98 -1.88 -6.40
C ILE A 211 14.51 -1.92 -6.81
N ILE A 212 14.21 -1.53 -8.05
CA ILE A 212 12.84 -1.23 -8.47
C ILE A 212 12.24 -2.41 -9.24
N HIS A 213 12.98 -2.94 -10.21
CA HIS A 213 12.52 -3.96 -11.13
C HIS A 213 12.22 -5.29 -10.44
N ASN A 214 11.02 -5.82 -10.67
CA ASN A 214 10.48 -7.00 -9.98
C ASN A 214 10.51 -6.87 -8.43
N GLY A 215 10.54 -5.63 -7.93
CA GLY A 215 10.74 -5.35 -6.52
C GLY A 215 9.64 -5.90 -5.61
N ALA A 216 8.38 -5.95 -6.06
CA ALA A 216 7.30 -6.51 -5.25
C ALA A 216 7.47 -8.04 -5.11
N THR A 217 7.81 -8.72 -6.21
CA THR A 217 8.09 -10.15 -6.24
C THR A 217 9.28 -10.50 -5.36
N PHE A 218 10.41 -9.79 -5.49
CA PHE A 218 11.57 -10.03 -4.64
C PHE A 218 11.27 -9.73 -3.17
N GLN A 219 10.45 -8.72 -2.86
CA GLN A 219 10.05 -8.42 -1.49
C GLN A 219 9.17 -9.51 -0.87
N VAL A 220 8.21 -10.07 -1.61
CA VAL A 220 7.42 -11.20 -1.12
C VAL A 220 8.24 -12.49 -1.07
N ALA A 221 9.16 -12.69 -2.01
CA ALA A 221 10.08 -13.82 -2.03
C ALA A 221 11.19 -13.72 -0.97
N GLY A 222 11.36 -12.58 -0.30
CA GLY A 222 12.42 -12.40 0.70
C GLY A 222 13.82 -12.42 0.08
N LEU A 223 13.95 -11.78 -1.08
CA LEU A 223 15.14 -11.77 -1.93
C LEU A 223 15.63 -10.36 -2.26
N THR A 224 15.14 -9.30 -1.61
CA THR A 224 15.61 -7.95 -1.91
C THR A 224 17.08 -7.78 -1.49
N ASN A 225 17.70 -6.68 -1.90
CA ASN A 225 19.01 -6.31 -1.37
C ASN A 225 19.00 -5.89 0.11
N ASN A 226 17.83 -5.90 0.75
CA ASN A 226 17.64 -5.68 2.18
C ASN A 226 17.22 -6.97 2.93
N SER A 227 17.32 -8.14 2.27
CA SER A 227 17.04 -9.45 2.88
C SER A 227 17.92 -9.74 4.09
N CYS A 228 17.37 -10.49 5.04
CA CYS A 228 18.07 -10.96 6.23
C CYS A 228 19.06 -12.10 5.98
N LYS A 229 18.94 -12.82 4.85
CA LYS A 229 19.79 -13.95 4.48
C LYS A 229 20.80 -13.52 3.42
N VAL A 230 22.07 -13.92 3.57
CA VAL A 230 23.14 -13.57 2.62
C VAL A 230 22.87 -14.20 1.26
N ASP A 231 22.49 -15.48 1.23
CA ASP A 231 22.19 -16.24 0.02
C ASP A 231 21.07 -15.61 -0.83
N SER A 232 20.17 -14.82 -0.22
CA SER A 232 19.11 -14.10 -0.94
C SER A 232 19.68 -13.17 -2.01
N HIS A 233 20.83 -12.55 -1.74
CA HIS A 233 21.50 -11.65 -2.68
C HIS A 233 22.06 -12.42 -3.89
N ASP A 234 22.64 -13.60 -3.65
CA ASP A 234 23.18 -14.45 -4.73
C ASP A 234 22.08 -15.01 -5.63
N VAL A 235 20.96 -15.47 -5.02
CA VAL A 235 19.79 -15.92 -5.78
C VAL A 235 19.23 -14.79 -6.64
N ARG A 236 19.10 -13.58 -6.07
CA ARG A 236 18.60 -12.43 -6.80
C ARG A 236 19.52 -12.05 -7.97
N ASN A 237 20.82 -11.98 -7.73
CA ASN A 237 21.81 -11.73 -8.77
C ASN A 237 21.75 -12.79 -9.88
N CYS A 238 21.51 -14.06 -9.51
CA CYS A 238 21.33 -15.15 -10.47
C CYS A 238 20.10 -14.91 -11.35
N VAL A 239 18.94 -14.59 -10.77
CA VAL A 239 17.70 -14.31 -11.52
C VAL A 239 17.83 -13.08 -12.43
N GLN A 240 18.56 -12.05 -12.00
CA GLN A 240 18.80 -10.88 -12.85
C GLN A 240 19.67 -11.24 -14.07
N LYS A 241 20.65 -12.12 -13.91
CA LYS A 241 21.51 -12.60 -15.02
C LYS A 241 20.82 -13.63 -15.90
N HIS A 242 19.90 -14.39 -15.32
CA HIS A 242 19.18 -15.49 -15.94
C HIS A 242 17.67 -15.33 -15.75
N PRO A 243 17.01 -14.42 -16.50
CA PRO A 243 15.59 -14.13 -16.33
C PRO A 243 14.67 -15.35 -16.46
N GLU A 244 15.10 -16.38 -17.20
CA GLU A 244 14.42 -17.67 -17.32
C GLU A 244 14.20 -18.35 -15.97
N LEU A 245 15.06 -18.09 -14.99
CA LEU A 245 14.97 -18.63 -13.63
C LEU A 245 13.95 -17.88 -12.76
N GLY A 246 13.46 -16.72 -13.20
CA GLY A 246 12.55 -15.88 -12.43
C GLY A 246 11.23 -16.57 -12.07
N HIS A 247 10.79 -17.56 -12.85
CA HIS A 247 9.55 -18.31 -12.58
C HIS A 247 9.60 -19.07 -11.24
N PHE A 248 10.76 -19.60 -10.83
CA PHE A 248 10.91 -20.26 -9.54
C PHE A 248 10.68 -19.29 -8.38
N VAL A 249 11.21 -18.07 -8.49
CA VAL A 249 11.01 -17.00 -7.50
C VAL A 249 9.56 -16.55 -7.46
N LEU A 250 8.92 -16.44 -8.63
CA LEU A 250 7.51 -16.08 -8.75
C LEU A 250 6.61 -17.10 -8.04
N GLU A 251 6.87 -18.40 -8.18
CA GLU A 251 6.06 -19.44 -7.53
C GLU A 251 6.19 -19.38 -5.99
N VAL A 252 7.40 -19.15 -5.46
CA VAL A 252 7.59 -18.89 -4.03
C VAL A 252 6.78 -17.68 -3.57
N ALA A 253 6.81 -16.58 -4.35
CA ALA A 253 6.07 -15.38 -4.02
C ALA A 253 4.55 -15.62 -4.02
N LYS A 254 4.00 -16.30 -5.05
CA LYS A 254 2.59 -16.65 -5.13
C LYS A 254 2.14 -17.53 -3.97
N ARG A 255 2.91 -18.57 -3.63
CA ARG A 255 2.62 -19.43 -2.49
C ARG A 255 2.56 -18.64 -1.19
N ARG A 256 3.51 -17.72 -0.97
CA ARG A 256 3.48 -16.86 0.23
C ARG A 256 2.27 -15.93 0.26
N LEU A 257 1.88 -15.36 -0.88
CA LEU A 257 0.65 -14.56 -0.97
C LEU A 257 -0.60 -15.35 -0.61
N ASN A 258 -0.71 -16.62 -1.02
CA ASN A 258 -1.86 -17.47 -0.71
C ASN A 258 -2.07 -17.66 0.80
N HIS A 259 -0.99 -17.59 1.59
CA HIS A 259 -1.02 -17.75 3.04
C HIS A 259 -1.11 -16.42 3.81
N MET A 260 -1.21 -15.29 3.12
CA MET A 260 -1.41 -14.00 3.79
C MET A 260 -2.87 -13.84 4.20
N LEU A 261 -3.09 -13.29 5.41
CA LEU A 261 -4.42 -12.99 5.95
C LEU A 261 -5.17 -12.00 5.05
N TYR A 262 -4.45 -11.09 4.40
CA TYR A 262 -5.04 -10.09 3.51
C TYR A 262 -4.09 -9.62 2.42
N VAL A 263 -4.62 -9.53 1.19
CA VAL A 263 -3.96 -8.93 0.03
C VAL A 263 -4.86 -7.84 -0.55
N GLY A 264 -4.46 -6.58 -0.45
CA GLY A 264 -5.20 -5.44 -1.00
C GLY A 264 -4.70 -4.98 -2.36
N LEU A 265 -5.53 -4.22 -3.09
CA LEU A 265 -5.15 -3.55 -4.35
C LEU A 265 -5.29 -2.03 -4.23
N THR A 266 -4.30 -1.30 -4.77
CA THR A 266 -4.27 0.17 -4.74
C THR A 266 -5.33 0.79 -5.65
N GLU A 267 -5.58 0.17 -6.79
CA GLU A 267 -6.50 0.59 -7.85
C GLU A 267 -7.94 0.53 -7.36
N GLU A 268 -8.26 -0.49 -6.56
CA GLU A 268 -9.57 -0.72 -5.94
C GLU A 268 -9.62 -0.17 -4.51
N HIS A 269 -9.00 0.99 -4.28
CA HIS A 269 -8.68 1.52 -2.94
C HIS A 269 -9.81 1.46 -1.91
N LYS A 270 -11.03 1.88 -2.28
CA LYS A 270 -12.19 1.88 -1.37
C LYS A 270 -12.63 0.45 -1.04
N LYS A 271 -12.73 -0.43 -2.04
CA LYS A 271 -13.07 -1.84 -1.84
C LYS A 271 -12.02 -2.55 -1.00
N SER A 272 -10.73 -2.32 -1.29
CA SER A 272 -9.62 -2.84 -0.52
C SER A 272 -9.70 -2.42 0.94
N ALA A 273 -9.98 -1.14 1.21
CA ALA A 273 -10.14 -0.63 2.55
C ALA A 273 -11.32 -1.27 3.30
N THR A 274 -12.48 -1.40 2.64
CA THR A 274 -13.64 -2.08 3.21
C THR A 274 -13.36 -3.56 3.51
N LEU A 275 -12.70 -4.26 2.59
CA LEU A 275 -12.29 -5.65 2.77
C LEU A 275 -11.32 -5.79 3.94
N PHE A 276 -10.34 -4.88 4.06
CA PHE A 276 -9.41 -4.86 5.19
C PHE A 276 -10.13 -4.63 6.52
N ALA A 277 -11.05 -3.67 6.58
CA ALA A 277 -11.81 -3.37 7.79
C ALA A 277 -12.67 -4.57 8.23
N LYS A 278 -13.25 -5.31 7.28
CA LYS A 278 -14.08 -6.50 7.56
C LYS A 278 -13.26 -7.74 7.91
N LEU A 279 -12.15 -8.00 7.22
CA LEU A 279 -11.34 -9.20 7.45
C LEU A 279 -10.34 -9.04 8.60
N VAL A 280 -9.64 -7.92 8.66
CA VAL A 280 -8.58 -7.68 9.65
C VAL A 280 -9.09 -6.80 10.78
N GLY A 281 -9.72 -5.67 10.44
CA GLY A 281 -10.22 -4.71 11.43
C GLY A 281 -11.18 -5.34 12.45
N ALA A 282 -12.19 -6.08 11.97
CA ALA A 282 -13.16 -6.76 12.83
C ALA A 282 -12.51 -7.73 13.83
N GLN A 283 -11.49 -8.48 13.39
CA GLN A 283 -10.78 -9.42 14.25
C GLN A 283 -9.92 -8.71 15.30
N VAL A 284 -9.23 -7.63 14.93
CA VAL A 284 -8.46 -6.82 15.91
C VAL A 284 -9.39 -6.23 16.98
N LEU A 285 -10.55 -5.73 16.56
CA LEU A 285 -11.54 -5.15 17.47
C LEU A 285 -12.08 -6.21 18.44
N SER A 286 -12.48 -7.38 17.93
CA SER A 286 -12.94 -8.51 18.74
C SER A 286 -11.89 -9.01 19.73
N GLN A 287 -10.63 -9.16 19.32
CA GLN A 287 -9.53 -9.54 20.23
C GLN A 287 -9.28 -8.47 21.30
N SER A 288 -9.41 -7.19 20.98
CA SER A 288 -9.27 -6.11 21.95
C SER A 288 -10.41 -6.09 22.98
N GLU A 289 -11.64 -6.40 22.57
CA GLU A 289 -12.79 -6.49 23.47
C GLU A 289 -12.63 -7.64 24.47
N ALA A 290 -12.22 -8.82 24.00
CA ALA A 290 -11.96 -9.99 24.84
C ALA A 290 -10.87 -9.73 25.90
N LEU A 291 -9.76 -9.09 25.52
CA LEU A 291 -8.70 -8.74 26.47
C LEU A 291 -9.18 -7.74 27.54
N ASN A 292 -10.08 -6.82 27.18
CA ASN A 292 -10.64 -5.86 28.12
C ASN A 292 -11.66 -6.50 29.07
N SER A 293 -12.46 -7.47 28.61
CA SER A 293 -13.38 -8.22 29.48
C SER A 293 -12.61 -9.06 30.49
N ASP A 294 -11.54 -9.73 30.06
CA ASP A 294 -10.68 -10.54 30.93
C ASP A 294 -10.02 -9.66 32.01
N PHE A 295 -9.57 -8.45 31.64
CA PHE A 295 -8.99 -7.50 32.58
C PHE A 295 -10.04 -6.98 33.60
N LYS A 296 -11.25 -6.67 33.15
CA LYS A 296 -12.37 -6.25 34.04
C LYS A 296 -12.76 -7.38 35.00
N GLN A 297 -12.77 -8.63 34.53
CA GLN A 297 -13.05 -9.81 35.36
C GLN A 297 -11.92 -10.08 36.37
N ALA A 298 -10.65 -9.93 35.96
CA ALA A 298 -9.49 -10.07 36.84
C ALA A 298 -9.41 -8.99 37.92
N ILE A 299 -9.87 -7.75 37.64
CA ILE A 299 -9.96 -6.67 38.64
C ILE A 299 -11.14 -6.94 39.60
N SER A 300 -12.29 -7.35 39.10
CA SER A 300 -13.46 -7.70 39.93
C SER A 300 -13.14 -8.83 40.91
N ASN A 301 -12.28 -9.77 40.51
CA ASN A 301 -11.83 -10.87 41.37
C ASN A 301 -10.69 -10.49 42.33
N LYS A 302 -10.10 -9.30 42.18
CA LYS A 302 -8.97 -8.81 43.00
C LYS A 302 -9.33 -7.70 43.99
N THR A 303 -10.61 -7.33 44.13
CA THR A 303 -11.06 -6.39 45.16
C THR A 303 -11.11 -7.02 46.56
N GLY A 304 -9.94 -7.16 47.19
CA GLY A 304 -9.75 -7.05 48.64
C GLY A 304 -9.01 -5.73 48.93
N PRO A 305 -9.28 -5.04 50.05
CA PRO A 305 -8.85 -3.65 50.22
C PRO A 305 -7.38 -3.57 50.64
N THR A 306 -6.53 -2.96 49.81
CA THR A 306 -5.25 -2.41 50.26
C THR A 306 -5.03 -1.02 49.68
N SER A 307 -4.79 -0.10 50.60
CA SER A 307 -4.74 1.35 50.43
C SER A 307 -3.30 1.89 50.34
N PHE A 308 -3.19 3.06 49.68
CA PHE A 308 -2.11 4.07 49.71
C PHE A 308 -0.89 3.89 48.77
N PRO A 309 -0.14 4.99 48.47
CA PRO A 309 -0.59 6.27 47.91
C PRO A 309 0.31 6.80 46.75
N ASP A 310 -0.21 7.81 46.04
CA ASP A 310 0.42 8.58 44.96
C ASP A 310 1.69 9.37 45.37
N PRO A 311 2.76 9.42 44.55
CA PRO A 311 3.79 10.43 44.67
C PRO A 311 3.80 11.45 43.50
N LYS A 312 3.22 12.60 43.82
CA LYS A 312 3.53 14.00 43.41
C LYS A 312 4.53 14.25 42.27
N ALA A 313 4.04 15.06 41.33
CA ALA A 313 4.79 15.83 40.34
C ALA A 313 5.75 16.88 40.95
N LYS A 314 6.89 17.12 40.29
CA LYS A 314 7.73 18.32 40.44
C LYS A 314 8.18 18.81 39.06
N GLY A 315 7.98 20.10 38.81
CA GLY A 315 8.32 20.80 37.57
C GLY A 315 9.62 21.62 37.62
N SER A 316 9.71 22.56 36.65
CA SER A 316 10.76 23.57 36.35
C SER A 316 11.98 23.07 35.53
N ASN A 317 12.49 23.73 34.48
CA ASN A 317 12.42 25.15 34.05
C ASN A 317 12.59 25.33 32.53
N GLN A 318 12.04 26.44 32.03
CA GLN A 318 12.24 27.06 30.71
C GLN A 318 13.71 27.47 30.47
N PHE A 319 14.15 27.40 29.21
CA PHE A 319 15.08 28.37 28.64
C PHE A 319 14.72 28.59 27.16
N GLU A 320 14.37 29.84 26.85
CA GLU A 320 14.14 30.37 25.51
C GLU A 320 15.47 30.62 24.79
N GLY A 321 15.51 30.27 23.51
CA GLY A 321 16.63 30.49 22.60
C GLY A 321 16.17 30.29 21.16
N SER A 322 15.60 31.35 20.59
CA SER A 322 15.06 31.43 19.23
C SER A 322 16.15 31.21 18.16
N THR A 323 15.95 30.23 17.28
CA THR A 323 16.38 30.29 15.86
C THR A 323 15.40 29.46 15.02
N ASN A 324 14.69 30.15 14.12
CA ASN A 324 13.66 29.60 13.25
C ASN A 324 14.24 28.62 12.22
N ILE A 325 14.19 27.31 12.53
CA ILE A 325 14.26 26.23 11.54
C ILE A 325 13.11 25.27 11.88
N ARG A 326 12.02 25.34 11.11
CA ARG A 326 10.85 24.47 11.30
C ARG A 326 11.29 23.01 11.23
N LYS A 327 10.98 22.25 12.30
CA LYS A 327 11.17 20.80 12.39
C LYS A 327 10.39 20.12 11.27
N ASP A 328 11.10 19.78 10.20
CA ASP A 328 10.58 18.95 9.12
C ASP A 328 10.54 17.48 9.59
N SER A 329 9.37 17.04 10.08
CA SER A 329 8.85 15.65 10.00
C SER A 329 7.58 15.40 10.83
N GLU A 330 7.03 16.38 11.56
CA GLU A 330 5.75 16.21 12.24
C GLU A 330 4.58 16.48 11.27
N VAL A 331 3.97 15.39 10.80
CA VAL A 331 2.53 15.41 10.51
C VAL A 331 1.83 15.92 11.78
N PRO A 332 0.84 16.82 11.69
CA PRO A 332 0.16 17.34 12.87
C PRO A 332 -0.23 16.17 13.79
N SER A 333 0.23 16.22 15.04
CA SER A 333 -0.30 15.38 16.10
C SER A 333 -1.81 15.45 16.02
N PRO A 334 -2.54 14.33 15.97
CA PRO A 334 -3.98 14.39 15.92
C PRO A 334 -4.45 15.14 17.16
N THR A 335 -5.19 16.22 16.95
CA THR A 335 -6.03 16.85 17.96
C THR A 335 -6.69 15.73 18.77
N HIS A 336 -6.58 15.82 20.09
CA HIS A 336 -7.10 14.87 21.07
C HIS A 336 -8.49 14.36 20.68
N PHE A 337 -8.55 13.20 20.03
CA PHE A 337 -9.76 12.42 19.82
C PHE A 337 -9.38 10.98 20.11
N GLU A 338 -9.00 10.73 21.37
CA GLU A 338 -9.09 9.40 21.97
C GLU A 338 -10.57 9.08 22.12
N LEU A 339 -11.21 8.71 21.01
CA LEU A 339 -12.34 7.80 21.11
C LEU A 339 -11.78 6.54 21.76
N THR A 340 -12.19 6.31 23.01
CA THR A 340 -11.88 5.07 23.72
C THR A 340 -12.29 3.91 22.82
N ARG A 341 -11.35 3.01 22.55
CA ARG A 341 -11.50 1.84 21.65
C ARG A 341 -12.69 0.95 22.02
N GLU A 342 -13.24 1.13 23.22
CA GLU A 342 -14.26 0.30 23.85
C GLU A 342 -15.59 0.18 23.08
N ASN A 343 -15.84 0.92 21.99
CA ASN A 343 -17.05 0.78 21.16
C ASN A 343 -16.81 0.99 19.64
N MET A 344 -15.61 0.73 19.14
CA MET A 344 -15.32 0.99 17.72
C MET A 344 -15.89 -0.13 16.83
N SER A 345 -16.92 0.17 16.03
CA SER A 345 -17.45 -0.76 15.01
C SER A 345 -16.66 -0.69 13.70
N VAL A 346 -16.82 -1.70 12.82
CA VAL A 346 -16.28 -1.68 11.44
C VAL A 346 -16.80 -0.48 10.65
N GLY A 347 -18.06 -0.08 10.85
CA GLY A 347 -18.64 1.10 10.21
C GLY A 347 -17.95 2.39 10.64
N THR A 348 -17.80 2.58 11.96
CA THR A 348 -17.09 3.72 12.55
C THR A 348 -15.62 3.78 12.10
N LEU A 349 -14.94 2.63 12.02
CA LEU A 349 -13.58 2.53 11.51
C LEU A 349 -13.48 3.05 10.07
N MET A 350 -14.45 2.71 9.21
CA MET A 350 -14.49 3.19 7.83
C MET A 350 -14.76 4.69 7.73
N GLU A 351 -15.61 5.26 8.58
CA GLU A 351 -15.85 6.71 8.63
C GLU A 351 -14.57 7.48 9.04
N ILE A 352 -13.89 7.00 10.07
CA ILE A 352 -12.59 7.54 10.52
C ILE A 352 -11.57 7.46 9.37
N TYR A 353 -11.55 6.35 8.65
CA TYR A 353 -10.66 6.14 7.52
C TYR A 353 -10.92 7.13 6.37
N GLU A 354 -12.17 7.31 5.96
CA GLU A 354 -12.54 8.24 4.88
C GLU A 354 -12.17 9.70 5.24
N SER A 355 -12.43 10.12 6.47
CA SER A 355 -12.03 11.44 6.98
C SER A 355 -10.50 11.61 7.02
N CYS A 356 -9.78 10.59 7.50
CA CYS A 356 -8.32 10.58 7.56
C CYS A 356 -7.68 10.72 6.17
N ILE A 357 -8.18 9.99 5.17
CA ILE A 357 -7.67 10.07 3.80
C ILE A 357 -7.78 11.46 3.21
N SER A 358 -8.94 12.11 3.39
CA SER A 358 -9.17 13.45 2.84
C SER A 358 -8.10 14.43 3.33
N THR A 359 -7.83 14.41 4.63
CA THR A 359 -6.79 15.25 5.26
C THR A 359 -5.39 14.85 4.82
N LEU A 360 -5.10 13.55 4.79
CA LEU A 360 -3.78 13.04 4.39
C LEU A 360 -3.43 13.40 2.94
N ARG A 361 -4.40 13.25 2.02
CA ARG A 361 -4.22 13.60 0.60
C ARG A 361 -3.95 15.09 0.42
N LYS A 362 -4.68 15.96 1.12
CA LYS A 362 -4.43 17.42 1.09
C LYS A 362 -3.01 17.77 1.56
N SER A 363 -2.57 17.20 2.68
CA SER A 363 -1.19 17.39 3.19
C SER A 363 -0.12 16.86 2.24
N GLN A 364 -0.35 15.71 1.61
CA GLN A 364 0.58 15.13 0.63
C GLN A 364 0.65 15.97 -0.64
N ALA A 365 -0.48 16.42 -1.17
CA ALA A 365 -0.54 17.28 -2.34
C ALA A 365 0.20 18.60 -2.12
N SER A 366 -0.02 19.27 -0.97
CA SER A 366 0.69 20.50 -0.62
C SER A 366 2.22 20.31 -0.58
N ARG A 367 2.69 19.25 0.08
CA ARG A 367 4.13 18.91 0.14
C ARG A 367 4.72 18.60 -1.23
N ARG A 368 3.98 17.88 -2.06
CA ARG A 368 4.39 17.58 -3.44
C ARG A 368 4.55 18.88 -4.23
N THR A 369 3.56 19.77 -4.18
CA THR A 369 3.63 21.09 -4.85
C THR A 369 4.85 21.89 -4.39
N MET A 370 5.11 21.96 -3.09
CA MET A 370 6.30 22.67 -2.57
C MET A 370 7.62 22.07 -3.05
N SER A 371 7.70 20.73 -3.11
CA SER A 371 8.92 20.03 -3.51
C SER A 371 9.18 20.22 -5.01
N LEU A 372 8.15 20.04 -5.84
CA LEU A 372 8.26 20.11 -7.31
C LEU A 372 8.48 21.54 -7.83
N LYS A 373 8.15 22.58 -7.06
CA LYS A 373 8.51 23.97 -7.41
C LYS A 373 10.01 24.16 -7.71
N ARG A 374 10.87 23.34 -7.12
CA ARG A 374 12.34 23.42 -7.31
C ARG A 374 12.85 22.74 -8.58
N VAL A 375 11.98 21.97 -9.25
CA VAL A 375 12.24 21.35 -10.55
C VAL A 375 11.21 21.83 -11.58
N ALA A 376 10.60 23.00 -11.34
CA ALA A 376 9.70 23.61 -12.31
C ALA A 376 10.43 23.84 -13.65
N PRO A 377 9.77 23.64 -14.81
CA PRO A 377 8.33 23.44 -14.99
C PRO A 377 7.85 21.97 -14.95
N VAL A 378 8.66 21.01 -14.50
CA VAL A 378 8.27 19.59 -14.46
C VAL A 378 7.05 19.38 -13.54
N ASN A 379 5.98 18.83 -14.10
CA ASN A 379 4.76 18.53 -13.37
C ASN A 379 4.26 17.12 -13.67
N PHE A 380 4.40 16.23 -12.70
CA PHE A 380 3.95 14.85 -12.82
C PHE A 380 2.47 14.73 -12.44
N SER A 381 1.70 14.06 -13.29
CA SER A 381 0.31 13.69 -13.01
C SER A 381 -0.04 12.37 -13.70
N LYS A 382 -1.16 11.74 -13.30
CA LYS A 382 -1.68 10.55 -13.99
C LYS A 382 -1.99 10.86 -15.46
N GLN A 383 -2.55 12.03 -15.75
CA GLN A 383 -2.84 12.45 -17.11
C GLN A 383 -1.55 12.64 -17.93
N ALA A 384 -0.49 13.18 -17.31
CA ALA A 384 0.78 13.38 -17.98
C ALA A 384 1.46 12.06 -18.36
N ARG A 385 1.15 10.93 -17.70
CA ARG A 385 1.72 9.61 -18.07
C ARG A 385 1.34 9.18 -19.48
N VAL A 386 0.26 9.73 -20.05
CA VAL A 386 -0.15 9.47 -21.44
C VAL A 386 0.86 10.02 -22.46
N SER A 387 1.67 11.01 -22.09
CA SER A 387 2.74 11.55 -22.95
C SER A 387 3.96 10.63 -23.04
N VAL A 388 4.04 9.57 -22.23
CA VAL A 388 5.17 8.63 -22.24
C VAL A 388 5.05 7.70 -23.44
N PRO A 389 6.12 7.55 -24.26
CA PRO A 389 6.09 6.66 -25.41
C PRO A 389 5.72 5.22 -25.04
N MET A 390 4.95 4.56 -25.91
CA MET A 390 4.52 3.17 -25.71
C MET A 390 5.71 2.21 -25.57
N THR A 391 6.82 2.48 -26.26
CA THR A 391 8.07 1.71 -26.14
C THR A 391 8.62 1.71 -24.71
N VAL A 392 8.57 2.85 -24.02
CA VAL A 392 8.99 2.96 -22.61
C VAL A 392 8.03 2.20 -21.70
N LEU A 393 6.72 2.25 -21.97
CA LEU A 393 5.72 1.48 -21.20
C LEU A 393 5.93 -0.04 -21.34
N GLN A 394 6.17 -0.51 -22.57
CA GLN A 394 6.49 -1.91 -22.85
C GLN A 394 7.79 -2.33 -22.18
N GLN A 395 8.80 -1.47 -22.18
CA GLN A 395 10.05 -1.72 -21.48
C GLN A 395 9.84 -1.84 -19.96
N ILE A 396 9.04 -0.94 -19.36
CA ILE A 396 8.68 -1.03 -17.94
C ILE A 396 7.98 -2.37 -17.64
N GLN A 397 7.03 -2.78 -18.48
CA GLN A 397 6.35 -4.07 -18.31
C GLN A 397 7.32 -5.24 -18.42
N HIS A 398 8.22 -5.23 -19.41
CA HIS A 398 9.22 -6.28 -19.62
C HIS A 398 10.18 -6.41 -18.44
N LEU A 399 10.72 -5.28 -17.96
CA LEU A 399 11.62 -5.23 -16.79
C LEU A 399 10.91 -5.60 -15.47
N ASN A 400 9.57 -5.64 -15.45
CA ASN A 400 8.75 -5.99 -14.29
C ASN A 400 7.83 -7.19 -14.57
N ASN A 401 8.26 -8.10 -15.44
CA ASN A 401 7.46 -9.26 -15.86
C ASN A 401 6.99 -10.14 -14.69
N LEU A 402 7.82 -10.36 -13.67
CA LEU A 402 7.44 -11.15 -12.49
C LEU A 402 6.40 -10.40 -11.65
N ASP A 403 6.58 -9.08 -11.47
CA ASP A 403 5.60 -8.25 -10.77
C ASP A 403 4.25 -8.21 -11.50
N VAL A 404 4.23 -8.25 -12.84
CA VAL A 404 3.00 -8.34 -13.64
C VAL A 404 2.25 -9.63 -13.36
N GLU A 405 2.94 -10.78 -13.36
CA GLU A 405 2.31 -12.07 -13.07
C GLU A 405 1.90 -12.19 -11.60
N LEU A 406 2.70 -11.68 -10.68
CA LEU A 406 2.36 -11.65 -9.25
C LEU A 406 1.15 -10.74 -8.98
N TYR A 407 1.05 -9.60 -9.68
CA TYR A 407 -0.08 -8.70 -9.57
C TYR A 407 -1.38 -9.36 -10.06
N LYS A 408 -1.36 -10.08 -11.19
CA LYS A 408 -2.50 -10.89 -11.66
C LYS A 408 -2.92 -11.92 -10.61
N HIS A 409 -1.95 -12.58 -9.98
CA HIS A 409 -2.22 -13.51 -8.89
C HIS A 409 -2.86 -12.83 -7.67
N ALA A 410 -2.36 -11.64 -7.28
CA ALA A 410 -2.94 -10.83 -6.22
C ALA A 410 -4.37 -10.38 -6.54
N GLN A 411 -4.70 -10.08 -7.81
CA GLN A 411 -6.07 -9.79 -8.24
C GLN A 411 -6.99 -10.99 -8.03
N ASN A 412 -6.52 -12.20 -8.33
CA ASN A 412 -7.29 -13.42 -8.10
C ASN A 412 -7.56 -13.65 -6.61
N ILE A 413 -6.54 -13.50 -5.75
CA ILE A 413 -6.71 -13.58 -4.29
C ILE A 413 -7.74 -12.54 -3.82
N PHE A 414 -7.61 -11.29 -4.27
CA PHE A 414 -8.53 -10.22 -3.89
C PHE A 414 -9.99 -10.52 -4.25
N MET A 415 -10.24 -11.07 -5.45
CA MET A 415 -11.58 -11.49 -5.87
C MET A 415 -12.12 -12.64 -5.01
N LEU A 416 -11.28 -13.63 -4.66
CA LEU A 416 -11.67 -14.74 -3.79
C LEU A 416 -12.03 -14.24 -2.38
N GLN A 417 -11.23 -13.34 -1.81
CA GLN A 417 -11.51 -12.71 -0.53
C GLN A 417 -12.84 -11.94 -0.53
N GLN A 418 -13.14 -11.24 -1.62
CA GLN A 418 -14.42 -10.55 -1.78
C GLN A 418 -15.59 -11.54 -1.83
N LYS A 419 -15.46 -12.62 -2.59
CA LYS A 419 -16.50 -13.66 -2.71
C LYS A 419 -16.77 -14.32 -1.36
N HIS A 420 -15.73 -14.67 -0.61
CA HIS A 420 -15.87 -15.28 0.71
C HIS A 420 -16.67 -14.41 1.68
N LEU A 421 -16.42 -13.09 1.70
CA LEU A 421 -17.20 -12.16 2.51
C LEU A 421 -18.67 -12.03 2.08
N MET A 422 -18.97 -12.18 0.79
CA MET A 422 -20.35 -12.12 0.30
C MET A 422 -21.13 -13.38 0.68
N GLN A 423 -20.50 -14.56 0.59
CA GLN A 423 -21.10 -15.83 0.97
C GLN A 423 -21.40 -15.89 2.47
N ASN A 424 -20.44 -15.48 3.32
CA ASN A 424 -20.66 -15.43 4.77
C ASN A 424 -21.74 -14.42 5.19
N ALA A 425 -22.06 -13.42 4.35
CA ALA A 425 -23.16 -12.48 4.60
C ALA A 425 -24.53 -13.04 4.19
N GLU A 426 -24.57 -13.98 3.24
CA GLU A 426 -25.80 -14.68 2.81
C GLU A 426 -26.20 -15.80 3.80
N ASP A 427 -25.22 -16.50 4.40
CA ASP A 427 -25.48 -17.53 5.42
C ASP A 427 -26.08 -16.96 6.73
N ILE A 428 -25.90 -15.67 7.02
CA ILE A 428 -26.52 -15.00 8.18
C ILE A 428 -28.02 -14.76 7.97
N PHE A 429 -28.52 -14.79 6.74
CA PHE A 429 -29.95 -14.62 6.43
C PHE A 429 -30.76 -15.93 6.43
N VAL A 430 -30.14 -17.07 6.73
CA VAL A 430 -30.80 -18.38 6.81
C VAL A 430 -30.50 -19.03 8.17
N GLN A 431 -31.05 -18.46 9.25
CA GLN A 431 -31.38 -19.22 10.45
C GLN A 431 -32.89 -19.16 10.67
N PRO A 432 -33.62 -20.29 10.61
CA PRO A 432 -34.98 -20.36 11.11
C PRO A 432 -34.94 -20.75 12.59
N ASP A 433 -35.23 -19.82 13.48
CA ASP A 433 -35.71 -20.17 14.83
C ASP A 433 -37.09 -20.82 14.69
N GLY A 434 -37.21 -22.05 15.17
CA GLY A 434 -38.48 -22.77 15.24
C GLY A 434 -39.34 -22.29 16.40
N ASP A 435 -40.65 -22.17 16.20
CA ASP A 435 -41.59 -23.11 16.82
C ASP A 435 -43.01 -23.07 16.22
N LEU A 436 -43.67 -24.23 16.32
CA LEU A 436 -45.11 -24.54 16.21
C LEU A 436 -45.84 -24.68 14.84
N MET A 437 -45.87 -25.93 14.40
CA MET A 437 -47.01 -26.74 13.90
C MET A 437 -48.23 -26.04 13.25
N ALA A 438 -48.43 -26.31 11.95
CA ALA A 438 -49.73 -26.70 11.39
C ALA A 438 -49.53 -27.46 10.06
N GLU A 439 -50.04 -28.69 9.99
CA GLU A 439 -50.14 -29.50 8.78
C GLU A 439 -51.02 -28.80 7.72
N VAL A 440 -50.49 -28.64 6.51
CA VAL A 440 -51.27 -28.72 5.26
C VAL A 440 -50.35 -29.28 4.17
N GLU A 441 -50.70 -30.46 3.62
CA GLU A 441 -50.07 -31.02 2.42
C GLU A 441 -50.18 -30.06 1.22
N PRO A 442 -49.18 -29.95 0.34
CA PRO A 442 -49.35 -29.31 -0.95
C PRO A 442 -49.61 -30.35 -2.06
N GLN A 443 -50.83 -30.34 -2.59
CA GLN A 443 -51.13 -30.90 -3.91
C GLN A 443 -50.32 -30.17 -5.01
N LYS A 444 -49.73 -30.97 -5.89
CA LYS A 444 -49.02 -30.55 -7.11
C LYS A 444 -49.93 -29.73 -8.04
N ALA A 445 -49.49 -28.54 -8.45
CA ALA A 445 -49.59 -28.07 -9.84
C ALA A 445 -48.73 -26.80 -10.08
N ALA A 446 -47.76 -26.96 -10.98
CA ALA A 446 -47.29 -26.03 -12.01
C ALA A 446 -47.00 -24.54 -11.70
N SER A 447 -45.79 -24.16 -12.18
CA SER A 447 -45.44 -22.86 -12.77
C SER A 447 -44.77 -21.83 -11.87
N GLY A 448 -43.64 -21.29 -12.35
CA GLY A 448 -43.18 -19.95 -11.96
C GLY A 448 -41.73 -19.82 -11.53
N SER A 449 -40.79 -20.03 -12.46
CA SER A 449 -39.46 -19.43 -12.40
C SER A 449 -39.57 -17.92 -12.12
N PHE A 450 -39.02 -17.43 -11.02
CA PHE A 450 -38.80 -16.00 -10.75
C PHE A 450 -37.34 -15.73 -10.40
N TYR A 451 -36.48 -15.92 -11.40
CA TYR A 451 -35.35 -15.02 -11.55
C TYR A 451 -35.91 -13.61 -11.77
N ARG A 452 -35.68 -12.70 -10.82
CA ARG A 452 -35.97 -11.27 -10.95
C ARG A 452 -35.05 -10.68 -12.03
N CYS A 453 -35.45 -10.87 -13.29
CA CYS A 453 -34.89 -10.18 -14.44
C CYS A 453 -35.49 -8.77 -14.47
N LEU A 454 -34.66 -7.73 -14.48
CA LEU A 454 -35.12 -6.38 -14.78
C LEU A 454 -35.88 -6.42 -16.13
N PRO A 455 -37.09 -5.86 -16.23
CA PRO A 455 -37.96 -6.15 -17.35
C PRO A 455 -37.46 -5.42 -18.60
N TRP A 456 -37.05 -6.17 -19.61
CA TRP A 456 -36.84 -5.74 -20.99
C TRP A 456 -37.95 -4.82 -21.56
N ARG A 457 -39.17 -4.89 -20.99
CA ARG A 457 -40.29 -3.99 -21.27
C ARG A 457 -39.98 -2.53 -20.94
N LEU A 458 -39.15 -2.24 -19.93
CA LEU A 458 -38.69 -0.87 -19.64
C LEU A 458 -37.74 -0.36 -20.72
N PHE A 459 -36.84 -1.21 -21.21
CA PHE A 459 -35.92 -0.85 -22.31
C PHE A 459 -36.66 -0.64 -23.63
N LEU A 460 -37.68 -1.46 -23.93
CA LEU A 460 -38.57 -1.27 -25.08
C LEU A 460 -39.39 0.03 -24.96
N ALA A 461 -39.90 0.35 -23.77
CA ALA A 461 -40.64 1.59 -23.54
C ALA A 461 -39.74 2.82 -23.70
N ILE A 462 -38.51 2.79 -23.18
CA ILE A 462 -37.52 3.88 -23.34
C ILE A 462 -37.11 4.02 -24.81
N ALA A 463 -36.88 2.91 -25.53
CA ALA A 463 -36.53 2.93 -26.95
C ALA A 463 -37.67 3.50 -27.81
N LEU A 464 -38.93 3.12 -27.56
CA LEU A 464 -40.11 3.68 -28.23
C LEU A 464 -40.25 5.18 -27.96
N LEU A 465 -40.01 5.62 -26.72
CA LEU A 465 -40.10 7.03 -26.35
C LEU A 465 -39.02 7.87 -27.04
N MET A 466 -37.81 7.33 -27.18
CA MET A 466 -36.72 7.97 -27.95
C MET A 466 -37.04 8.07 -29.45
N ILE A 467 -37.67 7.04 -30.03
CA ILE A 467 -38.10 7.06 -31.44
C ILE A 467 -39.19 8.12 -31.66
N ILE A 468 -40.16 8.23 -30.75
CA ILE A 468 -41.21 9.27 -30.83
C ILE A 468 -40.59 10.67 -30.75
N VAL A 469 -39.64 10.90 -29.85
CA VAL A 469 -38.93 12.18 -29.75
C VAL A 469 -38.17 12.51 -31.03
N LEU A 470 -37.52 11.52 -31.67
CA LEU A 470 -36.83 11.73 -32.94
C LEU A 470 -37.80 12.06 -34.08
N ILE A 471 -38.99 11.44 -34.13
CA ILE A 471 -40.03 11.75 -35.12
C ILE A 471 -40.57 13.18 -34.91
N VAL A 472 -40.79 13.60 -33.66
CA VAL A 472 -41.23 14.97 -33.33
C VAL A 472 -40.16 16.00 -33.71
N LEU A 473 -38.87 15.71 -33.46
CA LEU A 473 -37.77 16.58 -33.87
C LEU A 473 -37.66 16.66 -35.41
N ALA A 474 -37.79 15.54 -36.13
CA ALA A 474 -37.74 15.52 -37.59
C ALA A 474 -38.90 16.30 -38.24
N THR A 475 -40.12 16.17 -37.70
CA THR A 475 -41.30 16.88 -38.21
C THR A 475 -41.29 18.38 -37.89
N THR A 476 -40.70 18.78 -36.76
CA THR A 476 -40.51 20.20 -36.41
C THR A 476 -39.39 20.86 -37.24
N THR A 477 -38.33 20.13 -37.60
CA THR A 477 -37.32 20.61 -38.55
C THR A 477 -37.85 20.70 -39.98
N SER A 478 -38.67 19.74 -40.43
CA SER A 478 -39.31 19.75 -41.75
C SER A 478 -40.30 20.92 -41.91
N ARG A 479 -41.05 21.26 -40.85
CA ARG A 479 -41.95 22.43 -40.83
C ARG A 479 -41.22 23.77 -40.83
N ARG A 480 -39.94 23.83 -40.39
CA ARG A 480 -39.11 25.03 -40.48
C ARG A 480 -38.51 25.22 -41.87
N THR A 481 -38.24 24.14 -42.61
CA THR A 481 -37.71 24.22 -43.98
C THR A 481 -38.77 24.53 -45.05
N GLU A 482 -40.05 24.23 -44.82
CA GLU A 482 -41.12 24.62 -45.75
C GLU A 482 -41.59 26.08 -45.60
N LYS A 483 -41.34 26.74 -44.46
CA LYS A 483 -41.68 28.17 -44.28
C LYS A 483 -40.61 29.15 -44.79
N LEU A 484 -39.57 28.65 -45.46
CA LEU A 484 -38.46 29.44 -46.01
C LEU A 484 -38.35 29.35 -47.55
N LYS A 485 -39.41 28.91 -48.22
CA LYS A 485 -39.60 29.08 -49.67
C LYS A 485 -40.85 29.93 -49.93
N ILE A 486 -40.68 31.25 -49.87
CA ILE A 486 -41.35 32.24 -50.72
C ILE A 486 -40.28 33.24 -51.13
#